data_AF-A0A3C0V9X9-F1
#
_entry.id   AF-A0A3C0V9X9-F1
#
_cell.length_a   1.000
_cell.length_b   1.000
_cell.length_c   1.000
_cell.angle_alpha   90.00
_cell.angle_beta   90.00
_cell.angle_gamma   90.00
#
_symmetry.space_group_name_H-M   'P 1'
#
loop_
_entity.id
_entity.type
_entity.pdbx_description
1 polymer ?
#
loop_
_entity_poly.entity_id
_entity_poly.type
_entity_poly.pdbx_seq_one_letter_code
_entity_poly.pdbx_strand_id
1 'polypeptide(L)'
;MRQGGTTTEVYLNLLADGRIMHRNANLKVNGWETDAYLTAITFPDGCDLMNPDAASRYFVAQGSYLRREGKVVLDSLSKVFLVAERTTSGLNVLLQGQPTINAYLRSAHQPETLVVNGVNRRALYDAATKMLTCSTKHE
;
A
#
# COMPACT_ATOMS: atom_id res chain seq x y z
N MET A 1 0.73 10.71 -13.91
CA MET A 1 0.31 12.12 -13.74
C MET A 1 1.43 12.88 -13.06
N ARG A 2 1.77 14.09 -13.51
CA ARG A 2 2.73 14.98 -12.82
C ARG A 2 1.98 16.18 -12.28
N GLN A 3 2.13 16.47 -11.00
CA GLN A 3 1.50 17.63 -10.36
C GLN A 3 2.24 17.99 -9.07
N GLY A 4 2.47 19.28 -8.83
CA GLY A 4 2.96 19.79 -7.55
C GLY A 4 4.30 19.20 -7.09
N GLY A 5 5.24 18.93 -8.01
CA GLY A 5 6.53 18.32 -7.68
C GLY A 5 6.48 16.82 -7.40
N THR A 6 5.39 16.15 -7.81
CA THR A 6 5.23 14.71 -7.66
C THR A 6 4.79 14.05 -8.96
N THR A 7 5.18 12.78 -9.11
CA THR A 7 4.74 11.89 -10.18
C THR A 7 3.92 10.76 -9.57
N THR A 8 2.67 10.59 -10.03
CA THR A 8 1.78 9.49 -9.65
C THR A 8 1.58 8.53 -10.82
N GLU A 9 1.93 7.26 -10.62
CA GLU A 9 1.55 6.16 -11.51
C GLU A 9 0.19 5.60 -11.07
N VAL A 10 -0.70 5.35 -12.03
CA VAL A 10 -2.05 4.82 -11.77
C VAL A 10 -2.28 3.60 -12.65
N TYR A 11 -2.73 2.51 -12.03
CA TYR A 11 -2.97 1.24 -12.67
C TYR A 11 -4.40 0.79 -12.40
N LEU A 12 -5.19 0.62 -13.46
CA LEU A 12 -6.54 0.06 -13.41
C LEU A 12 -6.50 -1.40 -13.87
N ASN A 13 -6.94 -2.31 -13.02
CA ASN A 13 -6.94 -3.73 -13.28
C ASN A 13 -8.31 -4.22 -13.74
N LEU A 14 -8.46 -4.37 -15.06
CA LEU A 14 -9.72 -4.81 -15.66
C LEU A 14 -10.05 -6.29 -15.36
N LEU A 15 -9.10 -7.08 -14.86
CA LEU A 15 -9.38 -8.45 -14.41
C LEU A 15 -10.12 -8.48 -13.07
N ALA A 16 -10.07 -7.39 -12.31
CA ALA A 16 -10.72 -7.24 -11.01
C ALA A 16 -12.08 -6.51 -11.11
N ASP A 17 -12.67 -6.43 -12.30
CA ASP A 17 -13.92 -5.72 -12.58
C ASP A 17 -15.20 -6.47 -12.13
N GLY A 18 -15.05 -7.66 -11.54
CA GLY A 18 -16.15 -8.48 -11.02
C GLY A 18 -16.78 -9.43 -12.04
N ARG A 19 -16.37 -9.41 -13.31
CA ARG A 19 -16.91 -10.35 -14.33
C ARG A 19 -16.49 -11.79 -14.09
N ILE A 20 -15.36 -12.01 -13.42
CA ILE A 20 -14.84 -13.34 -13.07
C ILE A 20 -14.56 -13.38 -11.56
N MET A 21 -15.57 -13.72 -10.77
CA MET A 21 -15.51 -13.69 -9.30
C MET A 21 -14.66 -14.80 -8.66
N HIS A 22 -14.25 -15.82 -9.41
CA HIS A 22 -13.56 -17.02 -8.91
C HIS A 22 -12.08 -17.12 -9.34
N ARG A 23 -11.53 -16.10 -10.01
CA ARG A 23 -10.09 -16.03 -10.30
C ARG A 23 -9.45 -14.88 -9.53
N ASN A 24 -8.27 -15.15 -8.98
CA ASN A 24 -7.40 -14.10 -8.48
C ASN A 24 -7.02 -13.20 -9.66
N ALA A 25 -7.49 -11.95 -9.61
CA ALA A 25 -7.27 -10.92 -10.61
C ALA A 25 -5.84 -10.37 -10.54
N ASN A 26 -4.84 -11.25 -10.61
CA ASN A 26 -3.43 -10.87 -10.48
C ASN A 26 -2.97 -10.12 -11.74
N LEU A 27 -2.61 -8.86 -11.57
CA LEU A 27 -2.01 -7.99 -12.57
C LEU A 27 -0.50 -7.93 -12.34
N LYS A 28 0.27 -8.10 -13.42
CA LYS A 28 1.69 -7.73 -13.48
C LYS A 28 1.85 -6.62 -14.49
N VAL A 29 2.29 -5.44 -14.05
CA VAL A 29 2.42 -4.25 -14.91
C VAL A 29 3.62 -3.42 -14.47
N ASN A 30 4.49 -3.07 -15.42
CA ASN A 30 5.67 -2.23 -15.17
C ASN A 30 6.57 -2.69 -14.00
N GLY A 31 6.58 -3.98 -13.63
CA GLY A 31 7.34 -4.52 -12.49
C GLY A 31 6.57 -4.53 -11.15
N TRP A 32 5.35 -3.99 -11.13
CA TRP A 32 4.40 -4.13 -10.04
C TRP A 32 3.55 -5.40 -10.19
N GLU A 33 3.29 -6.06 -9.07
CA GLU A 33 2.35 -7.17 -8.98
C GLU A 33 1.30 -6.85 -7.92
N THR A 34 0.03 -6.99 -8.28
CA THR A 34 -1.10 -6.75 -7.37
C THR A 34 -2.36 -7.43 -7.87
N ASP A 35 -3.30 -7.69 -6.96
CA ASP A 35 -4.66 -8.11 -7.27
C ASP A 35 -5.69 -6.98 -7.09
N ALA A 36 -5.24 -5.75 -6.83
CA ALA A 36 -6.08 -4.60 -6.61
C ALA A 36 -6.85 -4.20 -7.88
N TYR A 37 -8.04 -3.63 -7.70
CA TYR A 37 -8.82 -3.04 -8.79
C TYR A 37 -8.19 -1.73 -9.29
N LEU A 38 -7.79 -0.86 -8.36
CA LEU A 38 -7.13 0.40 -8.67
C LEU A 38 -5.94 0.58 -7.74
N THR A 39 -4.77 0.86 -8.31
CA THR A 39 -3.55 1.19 -7.57
C THR A 39 -3.04 2.54 -8.02
N ALA A 40 -2.67 3.41 -7.08
CA ALA A 40 -1.91 4.62 -7.38
C ALA A 40 -0.68 4.72 -6.48
N ILE A 41 0.45 5.09 -7.06
CA ILE A 41 1.73 5.19 -6.36
C ILE A 41 2.33 6.54 -6.68
N THR A 42 2.56 7.35 -5.66
CA THR A 42 3.09 8.70 -5.80
C THR A 42 4.51 8.76 -5.30
N PHE A 43 5.35 9.42 -6.08
CA PHE A 43 6.75 9.66 -5.80
C PHE A 43 7.04 11.16 -5.89
N PRO A 44 7.96 11.69 -5.07
CA PRO A 44 8.55 12.99 -5.34
C PRO A 44 9.23 13.00 -6.71
N ASP A 45 9.22 14.14 -7.40
CA ASP A 45 9.90 14.27 -8.68
C ASP A 45 11.42 14.07 -8.54
N GLY A 46 12.03 13.44 -9.56
CA GLY A 46 13.46 13.13 -9.57
C GLY A 46 13.84 11.88 -8.76
N CYS A 47 12.90 11.24 -8.06
CA CYS A 47 13.14 9.95 -7.42
C CYS A 47 13.10 8.77 -8.41
N ASP A 48 13.74 7.67 -8.01
CA ASP A 48 13.64 6.40 -8.71
C ASP A 48 12.25 5.77 -8.50
N LEU A 49 11.42 5.80 -9.55
CA LEU A 49 10.07 5.22 -9.56
C LEU A 49 10.06 3.69 -9.41
N MET A 50 11.21 3.05 -9.61
CA MET A 50 11.36 1.59 -9.45
C MET A 50 11.64 1.20 -7.99
N ASN A 51 12.00 2.17 -7.13
CA ASN A 51 12.27 1.93 -5.73
C ASN A 51 11.01 2.14 -4.86
N PRO A 52 10.42 1.09 -4.28
CA PRO A 52 9.24 1.25 -3.41
C PRO A 52 9.55 2.05 -2.14
N ASP A 53 10.81 2.09 -1.69
CA ASP A 53 11.19 2.89 -0.52
C ASP A 53 11.17 4.41 -0.81
N ALA A 54 11.17 4.82 -2.09
CA ALA A 54 11.10 6.23 -2.50
C ALA A 54 9.66 6.77 -2.67
N ALA A 55 8.65 5.90 -2.65
CA ALA A 55 7.26 6.32 -2.77
C ALA A 55 6.83 7.12 -1.53
N SER A 56 6.21 8.28 -1.75
CA SER A 56 5.63 9.10 -0.69
C SER A 56 4.21 8.69 -0.33
N ARG A 57 3.47 8.08 -1.28
CA ARG A 57 2.09 7.67 -1.04
C ARG A 57 1.69 6.46 -1.86
N TYR A 58 0.94 5.56 -1.22
CA TYR A 58 0.25 4.44 -1.85
C TYR A 58 -1.26 4.60 -1.70
N PHE A 59 -1.98 4.26 -2.76
CA PHE A 59 -3.41 4.01 -2.75
C PHE A 59 -3.66 2.64 -3.36
N VAL A 60 -4.42 1.80 -2.65
CA VAL A 60 -4.80 0.47 -3.10
C VAL A 60 -6.29 0.29 -2.83
N ALA A 61 -7.08 0.09 -3.88
CA ALA A 61 -8.50 -0.18 -3.79
C ALA A 61 -8.79 -1.65 -4.11
N GLN A 62 -9.43 -2.34 -3.16
CA GLN A 62 -9.81 -3.74 -3.28
C GLN A 62 -8.60 -4.66 -3.57
N GLY A 63 -7.45 -4.38 -2.97
CA GLY A 63 -6.23 -5.20 -3.09
C GLY A 63 -5.96 -5.99 -1.82
N SER A 64 -5.40 -7.19 -1.94
CA SER A 64 -4.84 -7.93 -0.79
C SER A 64 -3.30 -7.87 -0.75
N TYR A 65 -2.66 -7.56 -1.88
CA TYR A 65 -1.21 -7.36 -1.92
C TYR A 65 -0.77 -6.33 -2.95
N LEU A 66 0.42 -5.76 -2.72
CA LEU A 66 1.18 -4.98 -3.69
C LEU A 66 2.66 -5.33 -3.55
N ARG A 67 3.31 -5.66 -4.66
CA ARG A 67 4.72 -6.05 -4.70
C ARG A 67 5.44 -5.36 -5.85
N ARG A 68 6.73 -5.06 -5.64
CA ARG A 68 7.64 -4.59 -6.67
C ARG A 68 8.81 -5.55 -6.76
N GLU A 69 8.93 -6.30 -7.86
CA GLU A 69 10.05 -7.23 -8.10
C GLU A 69 10.36 -8.12 -6.87
N GLY A 70 9.32 -8.72 -6.29
CA GLY A 70 9.43 -9.56 -5.10
C GLY A 70 9.49 -8.82 -3.75
N LYS A 71 9.74 -7.50 -3.72
CA LYS A 71 9.64 -6.68 -2.50
C LYS A 71 8.17 -6.44 -2.16
N VAL A 72 7.76 -6.90 -0.99
CA VAL A 72 6.40 -6.69 -0.47
C VAL A 72 6.24 -5.23 -0.04
N VAL A 73 5.18 -4.59 -0.53
CA VAL A 73 4.73 -3.25 -0.11
C VAL A 73 3.50 -3.36 0.77
N LEU A 74 2.51 -4.14 0.35
CA LEU A 74 1.29 -4.44 1.10
C LEU A 74 1.05 -5.96 1.08
N ASP A 75 0.63 -6.52 2.21
CA ASP A 75 0.06 -7.86 2.32
C ASP A 75 -0.98 -7.89 3.45
N SER A 76 -2.24 -8.23 3.17
CA SER A 76 -3.32 -8.16 4.18
C SER A 76 -4.19 -9.40 4.28
N LEU A 77 -3.88 -10.47 3.52
CA LEU A 77 -4.66 -11.73 3.39
C LEU A 77 -6.14 -11.57 2.98
N SER A 78 -6.65 -10.35 2.94
CA SER A 78 -8.01 -9.94 2.63
C SER A 78 -7.97 -8.66 1.80
N LYS A 79 -9.03 -8.39 1.05
CA LYS A 79 -9.12 -7.17 0.23
C LYS A 79 -9.30 -5.95 1.12
N VAL A 80 -8.47 -4.94 0.91
CA VAL A 80 -8.51 -3.68 1.66
C VAL A 80 -8.66 -2.47 0.75
N PHE A 81 -9.13 -1.38 1.33
CA PHE A 81 -8.95 -0.02 0.84
C PHE A 81 -7.88 0.65 1.71
N LEU A 82 -6.76 0.98 1.10
CA LEU A 82 -5.58 1.54 1.76
C LEU A 82 -5.25 2.90 1.15
N VAL A 83 -5.02 3.89 2.02
CA VAL A 83 -4.13 5.02 1.73
C VAL A 83 -2.99 4.97 2.74
N ALA A 84 -1.75 4.89 2.28
CA ALA A 84 -0.58 5.00 3.13
C ALA A 84 0.26 6.18 2.65
N GLU A 85 0.46 7.17 3.51
CA GLU A 85 1.15 8.41 3.21
C GLU A 85 2.30 8.61 4.18
N ARG A 86 3.51 8.78 3.64
CA ARG A 86 4.69 9.12 4.44
C ARG A 86 4.61 10.58 4.85
N THR A 87 4.80 10.83 6.14
CA THR A 87 4.99 12.17 6.68
C THR A 87 6.47 12.40 6.97
N THR A 88 6.82 13.59 7.45
CA THR A 88 8.22 13.93 7.79
C THR A 88 8.85 12.96 8.79
N SER A 89 8.09 12.44 9.75
CA SER A 89 8.59 11.56 10.82
C SER A 89 7.85 10.22 10.94
N GLY A 90 6.88 9.94 10.08
CA GLY A 90 6.03 8.78 10.29
C GLY A 90 5.18 8.38 9.09
N LEU A 91 4.10 7.68 9.41
CA LEU A 91 3.20 7.10 8.43
C LEU A 91 1.75 7.32 8.85
N ASN A 92 0.97 7.94 7.98
CA ASN A 92 -0.48 8.05 8.13
C ASN A 92 -1.16 7.01 7.24
N VAL A 93 -2.01 6.20 7.84
CA VAL A 93 -2.65 5.06 7.18
C VAL A 93 -4.16 5.15 7.36
N LEU A 94 -4.88 5.23 6.25
CA LEU A 94 -6.30 4.87 6.20
C LEU A 94 -6.40 3.43 5.72
N LEU A 95 -7.02 2.58 6.53
CA LEU A 95 -7.16 1.14 6.27
C LEU A 95 -8.61 0.71 6.54
N GLN A 96 -9.30 0.29 5.48
CA GLN A 96 -10.68 -0.18 5.52
C GLN A 96 -10.82 -1.51 4.77
N GLY A 97 -11.92 -2.22 5.01
CA GLY A 97 -12.18 -3.53 4.44
C GLY A 97 -13.07 -4.35 5.36
N GLN A 98 -12.69 -5.61 5.58
CA GLN A 98 -13.37 -6.51 6.51
C GLN A 98 -13.32 -6.00 7.97
N PRO A 99 -14.21 -6.48 8.87
CA PRO A 99 -14.27 -6.00 10.25
C PRO A 99 -12.97 -6.16 11.05
N THR A 100 -12.16 -7.18 10.75
CA THR A 100 -10.85 -7.39 11.40
C THR A 100 -9.77 -7.52 10.33
N ILE A 101 -8.82 -6.59 10.30
CA ILE A 101 -7.74 -6.57 9.31
C ILE A 101 -6.41 -6.73 10.03
N ASN A 102 -5.55 -7.58 9.47
CA ASN A 102 -4.12 -7.62 9.78
C ASN A 102 -3.37 -7.38 8.49
N ALA A 103 -2.81 -6.19 8.34
CA ALA A 103 -2.04 -5.80 7.17
C ALA A 103 -0.56 -5.60 7.54
N TYR A 104 0.31 -5.98 6.61
CA TYR A 104 1.72 -5.69 6.64
C TYR A 104 2.01 -4.62 5.59
N LEU A 105 2.65 -3.54 5.99
CA LEU A 105 2.96 -2.39 5.15
C LEU A 105 4.45 -2.08 5.19
N ARG A 106 5.07 -1.90 4.03
CA ARG A 106 6.51 -1.62 3.96
C ARG A 106 6.84 -0.22 4.46
N SER A 107 7.91 -0.12 5.26
CA SER A 107 8.55 1.14 5.60
C SER A 107 10.07 1.01 5.56
N ALA A 108 10.73 1.92 4.83
CA ALA A 108 12.18 1.91 4.65
C ALA A 108 12.95 1.90 5.98
N HIS A 109 12.39 2.57 6.99
CA HIS A 109 12.88 2.69 8.35
C HIS A 109 11.72 2.56 9.35
N GLN A 110 12.04 2.35 10.62
CA GLN A 110 11.06 2.41 11.71
C GLN A 110 10.48 3.83 11.79
N PRO A 111 9.15 4.02 11.64
CA PRO A 111 8.54 5.33 11.78
C PRO A 111 8.50 5.74 13.25
N GLU A 112 8.66 7.04 13.53
CA GLU A 112 8.49 7.58 14.88
C GLU A 112 7.01 7.61 15.27
N THR A 113 6.14 7.88 14.29
CA THR A 113 4.69 7.92 14.46
C THR A 113 3.97 7.05 13.45
N LEU A 114 2.95 6.33 13.92
CA LEU A 114 2.03 5.57 13.08
C LEU A 114 0.60 5.95 13.46
N VAL A 115 -0.10 6.58 12.54
CA VAL A 115 -1.53 6.91 12.68
C VAL A 115 -2.32 5.96 11.79
N VAL A 116 -3.23 5.18 12.37
CA VAL A 116 -4.12 4.30 11.62
C VAL A 116 -5.56 4.71 11.87
N ASN A 117 -6.27 5.08 10.80
CA ASN A 117 -7.66 5.58 10.85
C ASN A 117 -7.84 6.73 11.85
N GLY A 118 -6.89 7.68 11.86
CA GLY A 118 -6.92 8.85 12.73
C GLY A 118 -6.50 8.59 14.18
N VAL A 119 -6.13 7.36 14.54
CA VAL A 119 -5.69 7.02 15.90
C VAL A 119 -4.21 6.63 15.92
N ASN A 120 -3.46 7.19 16.87
CA ASN A 120 -2.08 6.77 17.10
C ASN A 120 -2.02 5.28 17.49
N ARG A 121 -1.06 4.58 16.89
CA ARG A 121 -0.79 3.15 17.12
C ARG A 121 0.69 2.95 17.35
N ARG A 122 1.02 1.94 18.16
CA ARG A 122 2.40 1.47 18.29
C ARG A 122 2.83 0.86 16.97
N ALA A 123 3.95 1.34 16.42
CA ALA A 123 4.58 0.73 15.27
C ALA A 123 5.26 -0.59 15.68
N LEU A 124 4.71 -1.72 15.23
CA LEU A 124 5.40 -3.01 15.29
C LEU A 124 6.19 -3.16 13.99
N TYR A 125 7.48 -2.85 14.05
CA TYR A 125 8.39 -2.82 12.90
C TYR A 125 9.38 -3.97 12.96
N ASP A 126 9.52 -4.67 11.83
CA ASP A 126 10.59 -5.64 11.61
C ASP A 126 11.64 -5.04 10.66
N ALA A 127 12.85 -4.84 11.18
CA ALA A 127 13.96 -4.27 10.42
C ALA A 127 14.51 -5.22 9.33
N ALA A 128 14.38 -6.55 9.51
CA ALA A 128 14.87 -7.52 8.54
C ALA A 128 14.02 -7.52 7.27
N THR A 129 12.70 -7.43 7.43
CA THR A 129 11.74 -7.43 6.31
C THR A 129 11.32 -6.02 5.88
N LYS A 130 11.60 -5.00 6.71
CA LYS A 130 11.14 -3.61 6.57
C LYS A 130 9.61 -3.49 6.58
N MET A 131 8.93 -4.33 7.37
CA MET A 131 7.47 -4.37 7.44
C MET A 131 6.93 -3.82 8.75
N LEU A 132 5.81 -3.11 8.66
CA LEU A 132 4.98 -2.64 9.78
C LEU A 132 3.70 -3.44 9.85
N THR A 133 3.28 -3.83 11.04
CA THR A 133 1.94 -4.40 11.25
C THR A 133 0.92 -3.28 11.51
N CYS A 134 -0.14 -3.28 10.71
CA CYS A 134 -1.31 -2.41 10.84
C CYS A 134 -2.54 -3.28 11.06
N SER A 135 -3.09 -3.26 12.27
CA SER A 135 -4.31 -4.00 12.60
C SER A 135 -5.47 -3.05 12.89
N THR A 136 -6.64 -3.36 12.34
CA THR A 136 -7.90 -2.67 12.66
C THR A 136 -8.95 -3.67 13.08
N LYS A 137 -9.78 -3.29 14.04
CA LYS A 137 -10.98 -4.01 14.44
C LYS A 137 -12.12 -3.01 14.50
N HIS A 138 -13.11 -3.21 13.65
CA HIS A 138 -14.38 -2.49 13.68
C HIS A 138 -15.40 -3.42 14.36
N GLU A 139 -16.05 -2.91 15.41
CA GLU A 139 -17.16 -3.58 16.09
C GLU A 139 -18.46 -3.42 15.29
#